data_AF-A0A6J5CCF2-F1
#
_entry.id   AF-A0A6J5CCF2-F1
#
_cell.length_a   1.000
_cell.length_b   1.000
_cell.length_c   1.000
_cell.angle_alpha   90.00
_cell.angle_beta   90.00
_cell.angle_gamma   90.00
#
_symmetry.space_group_name_H-M   'P 1'
#
loop_
_entity.id
_entity.type
_entity.pdbx_description
1 polymer ?
#
loop_
_entity_poly.entity_id
_entity_poly.type
_entity_poly.pdbx_seq_one_letter_code
_entity_poly.pdbx_strand_id
1 'polypeptide(L)'
;MTVTTSSDTRLEKISRTVVLKGIRDIMFDRYAGDNKTKLEWHQKIYQMPGTDILALPSTNIVSFLTAHNTNSAPKRLRDKRAYKDIANACLSFTTISGHASNPNYITFVRDAAPIRVGKFGDERDELSGIYLHRAVARLDKGIPNPKERPVLPLPWSIEFTLDIYPNKEIKEQEIRNLVEEGGLAIGLGTFRGVFGKFVIDSWK
;
A
#
# COMPACT_ATOMS: atom_id res chain seq x y z
N MET A 1 33.48 -38.61 14.30
CA MET A 1 33.18 -37.64 13.22
C MET A 1 32.04 -36.76 13.70
N THR A 2 32.34 -35.53 14.09
CA THR A 2 31.34 -34.57 14.55
C THR A 2 30.79 -33.89 13.31
N VAL A 3 29.55 -34.19 12.94
CA VAL A 3 28.88 -33.53 11.82
C VAL A 3 28.49 -32.13 12.32
N THR A 4 29.30 -31.13 11.98
CA THR A 4 28.96 -29.73 12.20
C THR A 4 27.85 -29.37 11.22
N THR A 5 26.59 -29.49 11.64
CA THR A 5 25.46 -28.87 10.93
C THR A 5 25.57 -27.36 11.10
N SER A 6 26.33 -26.73 10.21
CA SER A 6 26.18 -25.31 9.92
C SER A 6 24.82 -25.12 9.25
N SER A 7 23.74 -25.04 10.03
CA SER A 7 22.44 -24.64 9.51
C SER A 7 22.53 -23.18 9.11
N ASP A 8 22.76 -22.92 7.83
CA ASP A 8 22.72 -21.57 7.29
C ASP A 8 21.24 -21.13 7.23
N THR A 9 20.71 -20.65 8.36
CA THR A 9 19.33 -20.18 8.51
C THR A 9 19.02 -18.93 7.68
N ARG A 10 20.00 -18.41 6.92
CA ARG A 10 19.90 -17.26 6.01
C ARG A 10 19.00 -17.50 4.78
N LEU A 11 18.37 -18.68 4.66
CA LEU A 11 17.57 -19.05 3.48
C LEU A 11 16.16 -19.57 3.80
N GLU A 12 15.73 -19.66 5.07
CA GLU A 12 14.36 -20.06 5.37
C GLU A 12 13.39 -18.91 5.12
N LYS A 13 12.82 -18.90 3.90
CA LYS A 13 11.77 -17.98 3.50
C LYS A 13 10.53 -18.20 4.36
N ILE A 14 10.03 -17.14 4.95
CA ILE A 14 8.73 -17.11 5.62
C ILE A 14 7.72 -16.52 4.64
N SER A 15 6.65 -17.25 4.34
CA SER A 15 5.56 -16.77 3.49
C SER A 15 4.31 -16.55 4.32
N ARG A 16 3.65 -15.41 4.13
CA ARG A 16 2.41 -15.05 4.82
C ARG A 16 1.37 -14.55 3.84
N THR A 17 0.12 -14.97 4.03
CA THR A 17 -1.05 -14.32 3.46
C THR A 17 -1.54 -13.27 4.44
N VAL A 18 -1.44 -12.01 4.03
CA VAL A 18 -1.77 -10.84 4.85
C VAL A 18 -3.05 -10.21 4.32
N VAL A 19 -4.03 -10.02 5.22
CA VAL A 19 -5.27 -9.30 4.93
C VAL A 19 -5.28 -8.01 5.72
N LEU A 20 -5.44 -6.89 5.01
CA LEU A 20 -5.57 -5.57 5.61
C LEU A 20 -7.00 -5.07 5.43
N LYS A 21 -7.59 -4.54 6.51
CA LYS A 21 -8.94 -3.97 6.51
C LYS A 21 -8.88 -2.47 6.72
N GLY A 22 -9.51 -1.72 5.82
CA GLY A 22 -9.60 -0.28 5.92
C GLY A 22 -10.38 0.18 7.16
N ILE A 23 -9.87 1.21 7.82
CA ILE A 23 -10.55 1.96 8.89
C ILE A 23 -10.74 3.45 8.53
N ARG A 24 -10.25 3.85 7.36
CA ARG A 24 -10.51 5.13 6.70
C ARG A 24 -10.62 4.90 5.19
N ASP A 25 -11.34 5.76 4.50
CA ASP A 25 -11.40 5.79 3.04
C ASP A 25 -9.99 5.90 2.43
N ILE A 26 -9.78 5.35 1.24
CA ILE A 26 -8.47 5.34 0.58
C ILE A 26 -8.49 6.22 -0.67
N MET A 27 -7.48 7.09 -0.79
CA MET A 27 -7.36 8.05 -1.88
C MET A 27 -6.31 7.59 -2.89
N PHE A 28 -6.59 7.79 -4.17
CA PHE A 28 -5.65 7.49 -5.26
C PHE A 28 -5.11 8.76 -5.92
N ASP A 29 -3.94 8.64 -6.53
CA ASP A 29 -3.26 9.71 -7.28
C ASP A 29 -2.28 9.08 -8.27
N ARG A 30 -2.78 8.26 -9.20
CA ARG A 30 -1.94 7.60 -10.22
C ARG A 30 -1.19 8.63 -11.04
N TYR A 31 0.10 8.37 -11.26
CA TYR A 31 0.93 9.15 -12.16
C TYR A 31 0.78 8.66 -13.60
N ALA A 32 0.67 9.58 -14.56
CA ALA A 32 0.48 9.27 -15.97
C ALA A 32 1.72 8.66 -16.66
N GLY A 33 2.90 8.80 -16.04
CA GLY A 33 4.19 8.43 -16.64
C GLY A 33 4.97 9.65 -17.15
N ASP A 34 4.32 10.81 -17.30
CA ASP A 34 4.93 12.07 -17.69
C ASP A 34 4.31 13.28 -16.97
N ASN A 35 5.00 14.42 -16.99
CA ASN A 35 4.57 15.65 -16.31
C ASN A 35 3.62 16.55 -17.14
N LYS A 36 3.36 16.21 -18.41
CA LYS A 36 2.51 17.01 -19.31
C LYS A 36 1.07 16.50 -19.28
N THR A 37 0.89 15.18 -19.18
CA THR A 37 -0.41 14.53 -19.16
C THR A 37 -1.14 14.82 -17.85
N LYS A 38 -2.32 15.47 -17.97
CA LYS A 38 -3.23 15.69 -16.85
C LYS A 38 -4.31 14.64 -16.88
N LEU A 39 -4.28 13.73 -15.92
CA LEU A 39 -5.34 12.75 -15.72
C LEU A 39 -6.58 13.42 -15.13
N GLU A 40 -7.73 13.08 -15.67
CA GLU A 40 -9.02 13.31 -15.01
C GLU A 40 -9.08 12.55 -13.68
N TRP A 41 -9.95 12.97 -12.78
CA TRP A 41 -9.97 12.41 -11.42
C TRP A 41 -10.18 10.89 -11.42
N HIS A 42 -11.13 10.37 -12.22
CA HIS A 42 -11.39 8.93 -12.30
C HIS A 42 -10.23 8.14 -12.91
N GLN A 43 -9.43 8.76 -13.79
CA GLN A 43 -8.24 8.14 -14.37
C GLN A 43 -7.10 7.97 -13.36
N LYS A 44 -7.20 8.51 -12.14
CA LYS A 44 -6.15 8.43 -11.12
C LYS A 44 -6.21 7.16 -10.26
N ILE A 45 -7.16 6.26 -10.52
CA ILE A 45 -7.22 4.94 -9.89
C ILE A 45 -6.33 3.93 -10.61
N TYR A 46 -6.19 2.75 -10.02
CA TYR A 46 -5.56 1.60 -10.66
C TYR A 46 -6.59 0.48 -10.82
N GLN A 47 -6.59 -0.16 -11.99
CA GLN A 47 -7.39 -1.33 -12.27
C GLN A 47 -6.48 -2.50 -12.58
N MET A 48 -6.95 -3.70 -12.28
CA MET A 48 -6.31 -4.93 -12.71
C MET A 48 -6.25 -4.96 -14.25
N PRO A 49 -5.06 -5.18 -14.87
CA PRO A 49 -4.89 -5.07 -16.32
C PRO A 49 -5.93 -5.86 -17.12
N GLY A 50 -6.56 -5.21 -18.09
CA GLY A 50 -7.57 -5.82 -18.96
C GLY A 50 -8.94 -6.04 -18.29
N THR A 51 -9.19 -5.48 -17.11
CA THR A 51 -10.46 -5.64 -16.39
C THR A 51 -10.97 -4.31 -15.81
N ASP A 52 -12.19 -4.35 -15.30
CA ASP A 52 -12.85 -3.31 -14.51
C ASP A 52 -12.62 -3.43 -13.00
N ILE A 53 -11.77 -4.36 -12.55
CA ILE A 53 -11.55 -4.61 -11.11
C ILE A 53 -10.57 -3.59 -10.55
N LEU A 54 -10.98 -2.90 -9.49
CA LEU A 54 -10.14 -1.95 -8.76
C LEU A 54 -8.98 -2.68 -8.06
N ALA A 55 -7.78 -2.13 -8.20
CA ALA A 55 -6.57 -2.70 -7.63
C ALA A 55 -5.67 -1.64 -7.00
N LEU A 56 -4.70 -2.09 -6.21
CA LEU A 56 -3.58 -1.33 -5.71
C LEU A 56 -2.29 -1.97 -6.25
N PRO A 57 -1.37 -1.21 -6.85
CA PRO A 57 -0.07 -1.76 -7.21
C PRO A 57 0.65 -2.32 -5.97
N SER A 58 1.27 -3.48 -6.05
CA SER A 58 2.05 -4.06 -4.94
C SER A 58 3.18 -3.12 -4.48
N THR A 59 3.69 -2.29 -5.39
CA THR A 59 4.66 -1.24 -5.11
C THR A 59 4.17 -0.18 -4.12
N ASN A 60 2.86 -0.05 -3.89
CA ASN A 60 2.33 0.80 -2.81
C ASN A 60 2.67 0.23 -1.42
N ILE A 61 2.59 -1.10 -1.24
CA ILE A 61 3.01 -1.78 0.00
C ILE A 61 4.53 -1.71 0.15
N VAL A 62 5.27 -1.92 -0.95
CA VAL A 62 6.74 -1.75 -0.94
C VAL A 62 7.11 -0.32 -0.54
N SER A 63 6.48 0.70 -1.13
CA SER A 63 6.73 2.11 -0.76
C SER A 63 6.37 2.41 0.70
N PHE A 64 5.30 1.80 1.19
CA PHE A 64 4.92 1.90 2.60
C PHE A 64 5.99 1.34 3.53
N LEU A 65 6.68 0.24 3.17
CA LEU A 65 7.76 -0.34 3.98
C LEU A 65 9.14 0.30 3.74
N THR A 66 9.40 0.91 2.59
CA THR A 66 10.80 1.17 2.15
C THR A 66 11.12 2.62 1.79
N ALA A 67 10.10 3.49 1.60
CA ALA A 67 10.37 4.84 1.09
C ALA A 67 11.26 5.68 2.02
N HIS A 68 12.24 6.38 1.42
CA HIS A 68 13.11 7.32 2.13
C HIS A 68 12.68 8.78 1.97
N ASN A 69 12.21 9.15 0.77
CA ASN A 69 11.88 10.54 0.42
C ASN A 69 10.49 10.95 0.90
N THR A 70 9.59 9.99 1.04
CA THR A 70 8.27 10.16 1.67
C THR A 70 8.23 9.39 2.98
N ASN A 71 7.17 9.57 3.79
CA ASN A 71 7.04 8.81 5.04
C ASN A 71 6.65 7.36 4.75
N SER A 72 7.58 6.44 5.00
CA SER A 72 7.35 4.99 5.15
C SER A 72 7.17 4.63 6.62
N ALA A 73 6.67 3.42 6.90
CA ALA A 73 6.48 2.90 8.24
C ALA A 73 7.79 2.94 9.06
N PRO A 74 8.96 2.45 8.57
CA PRO A 74 10.21 2.59 9.32
C PRO A 74 10.57 4.05 9.58
N LYS A 75 10.50 4.91 8.57
CA LYS A 75 10.86 6.34 8.71
C LYS A 75 10.03 7.07 9.75
N ARG A 76 8.76 6.69 9.91
CA ARG A 76 7.85 7.33 10.86
C ARG A 76 7.97 6.77 12.27
N LEU A 77 8.23 5.47 12.40
CA LEU A 77 8.04 4.73 13.65
C LEU A 77 9.33 4.28 14.33
N ARG A 78 10.46 4.30 13.61
CA ARG A 78 11.75 3.82 14.12
C ARG A 78 12.71 4.98 14.33
N ASP A 79 13.79 4.71 15.07
CA ASP A 79 14.79 5.71 15.39
C ASP A 79 15.38 6.33 14.10
N LYS A 80 15.54 7.65 14.10
CA LYS A 80 16.04 8.42 12.95
C LYS A 80 17.42 7.95 12.46
N ARG A 81 18.22 7.31 13.31
CA ARG A 81 19.55 6.78 13.01
C ARG A 81 19.52 5.37 12.40
N ALA A 82 18.44 4.62 12.62
CA ALA A 82 18.32 3.21 12.22
C ALA A 82 17.30 2.95 11.11
N TYR A 83 16.33 3.86 10.90
CA TYR A 83 15.20 3.59 10.00
C TYR A 83 15.62 3.28 8.55
N LYS A 84 16.73 3.87 8.07
CA LYS A 84 17.21 3.68 6.69
C LYS A 84 17.67 2.24 6.48
N ASP A 85 18.37 1.67 7.45
CA ASP A 85 18.86 0.30 7.37
C ASP A 85 17.68 -0.68 7.38
N ILE A 86 16.67 -0.43 8.22
CA ILE A 86 15.42 -1.21 8.25
C ILE A 86 14.67 -1.08 6.92
N ALA A 87 14.52 0.13 6.38
CA ALA A 87 13.84 0.36 5.11
C ALA A 87 14.57 -0.32 3.93
N ASN A 88 15.90 -0.25 3.89
CA ASN A 88 16.73 -0.94 2.91
C ASN A 88 16.64 -2.47 3.05
N ALA A 89 16.61 -2.97 4.28
CA ALA A 89 16.44 -4.38 4.54
C ALA A 89 15.06 -4.85 4.07
N CYS A 90 13.97 -4.14 4.40
CA CYS A 90 12.64 -4.44 3.88
C CYS A 90 12.64 -4.44 2.34
N LEU A 91 13.32 -3.48 1.70
CA LEU A 91 13.39 -3.40 0.23
C LEU A 91 14.10 -4.61 -0.39
N SER A 92 15.15 -5.11 0.27
CA SER A 92 16.01 -6.15 -0.29
C SER A 92 15.56 -7.57 0.05
N PHE A 93 14.85 -7.72 1.18
CA PHE A 93 14.55 -9.03 1.80
C PHE A 93 13.05 -9.26 2.02
N THR A 94 12.19 -8.52 1.33
CA THR A 94 10.75 -8.83 1.26
C THR A 94 10.25 -8.80 -0.17
N THR A 95 9.28 -9.65 -0.47
CA THR A 95 8.56 -9.67 -1.75
C THR A 95 7.07 -9.56 -1.48
N ILE A 96 6.39 -8.67 -2.19
CA ILE A 96 4.94 -8.48 -2.12
C ILE A 96 4.32 -8.92 -3.43
N SER A 97 3.39 -9.88 -3.34
CA SER A 97 2.64 -10.39 -4.49
C SER A 97 1.15 -10.30 -4.21
N GLY A 98 0.38 -9.72 -5.13
CA GLY A 98 -1.07 -9.63 -5.06
C GLY A 98 -1.76 -10.81 -5.76
N HIS A 99 -2.61 -10.49 -6.73
CA HIS A 99 -3.47 -11.45 -7.42
C HIS A 99 -2.66 -12.48 -8.23
N ALA A 100 -3.10 -13.74 -8.22
CA ALA A 100 -2.38 -14.86 -8.85
C ALA A 100 -2.09 -14.65 -10.36
N SER A 101 -3.04 -14.08 -11.12
CA SER A 101 -2.83 -13.82 -12.55
C SER A 101 -1.98 -12.57 -12.85
N ASN A 102 -1.85 -11.67 -11.88
CA ASN A 102 -1.15 -10.38 -12.03
C ASN A 102 -0.51 -10.01 -10.68
N PRO A 103 0.64 -10.61 -10.31
CA PRO A 103 1.21 -10.48 -8.97
C PRO A 103 1.57 -9.04 -8.57
N ASN A 104 1.71 -8.13 -9.55
CA ASN A 104 2.01 -6.72 -9.30
C ASN A 104 0.78 -5.89 -8.86
N TYR A 105 -0.40 -6.50 -8.80
CA TYR A 105 -1.66 -5.82 -8.47
C TYR A 105 -2.40 -6.57 -7.37
N ILE A 106 -2.82 -5.83 -6.35
CA ILE A 106 -3.58 -6.32 -5.20
C ILE A 106 -5.02 -5.86 -5.36
N THR A 107 -5.96 -6.80 -5.43
CA THR A 107 -7.38 -6.49 -5.63
C THR A 107 -8.01 -5.87 -4.37
N PHE A 108 -8.80 -4.82 -4.53
CA PHE A 108 -9.67 -4.35 -3.46
C PHE A 108 -10.92 -5.20 -3.37
N VAL A 109 -11.29 -5.57 -2.14
CA VAL A 109 -12.45 -6.39 -1.84
C VAL A 109 -13.40 -5.62 -0.94
N ARG A 110 -14.71 -5.78 -1.18
CA ARG A 110 -15.80 -5.31 -0.32
C ARG A 110 -16.81 -6.45 -0.22
N ASP A 111 -17.22 -6.77 1.00
CA ASP A 111 -18.20 -7.84 1.26
C ASP A 111 -17.83 -9.17 0.58
N ALA A 112 -16.55 -9.55 0.70
CA ALA A 112 -15.94 -10.74 0.10
C ALA A 112 -15.90 -10.79 -1.45
N ALA A 113 -16.31 -9.72 -2.15
CA ALA A 113 -16.26 -9.62 -3.60
C ALA A 113 -15.24 -8.55 -4.08
N PRO A 114 -14.54 -8.77 -5.22
CA PRO A 114 -13.75 -7.74 -5.86
C PRO A 114 -14.58 -6.48 -6.17
N ILE A 115 -14.05 -5.31 -5.86
CA ILE A 115 -14.68 -4.04 -6.20
C ILE A 115 -14.49 -3.77 -7.69
N ARG A 116 -15.60 -3.69 -8.43
CA ARG A 116 -15.62 -3.31 -9.85
C ARG A 116 -15.92 -1.83 -9.99
N VAL A 117 -15.26 -1.16 -10.93
CA VAL A 117 -15.59 0.22 -11.29
C VAL A 117 -16.53 0.27 -12.47
N GLY A 118 -17.54 1.12 -12.37
CA GLY A 118 -18.56 1.30 -13.38
C GLY A 118 -18.27 2.51 -14.26
N LYS A 119 -19.34 3.22 -14.61
CA LYS A 119 -19.27 4.46 -15.37
C LYS A 119 -19.15 5.64 -14.40
N PHE A 120 -18.06 6.38 -14.52
CA PHE A 120 -17.86 7.60 -13.75
C PHE A 120 -18.79 8.71 -14.27
N GLY A 121 -19.59 9.27 -13.36
CA GLY A 121 -20.25 10.56 -13.54
C GLY A 121 -19.34 11.71 -13.13
N ASP A 122 -19.92 12.89 -12.93
CA ASP A 122 -19.16 14.12 -12.63
C ASP A 122 -18.41 14.03 -11.28
N GLU A 123 -19.03 13.41 -10.28
CA GLU A 123 -18.48 13.36 -8.92
C GLU A 123 -18.45 11.95 -8.31
N ARG A 124 -19.00 10.93 -9.00
CA ARG A 124 -19.10 9.58 -8.44
C ARG A 124 -19.21 8.50 -9.51
N ASP A 125 -18.67 7.32 -9.20
CA ASP A 125 -19.08 6.06 -9.80
C ASP A 125 -20.01 5.32 -8.83
N GLU A 126 -21.28 5.17 -9.20
CA GLU A 126 -22.30 4.56 -8.32
C GLU A 126 -22.05 3.08 -8.06
N LEU A 127 -21.33 2.37 -8.95
CA LEU A 127 -21.06 0.94 -8.78
C LEU A 127 -20.03 0.69 -7.68
N SER A 128 -18.86 1.33 -7.77
CA SER A 128 -17.80 1.18 -6.76
C SER A 128 -18.03 2.06 -5.53
N GLY A 129 -18.86 3.10 -5.66
CA GLY A 129 -19.04 4.17 -4.68
C GLY A 129 -17.89 5.18 -4.64
N ILE A 130 -16.86 5.02 -5.49
CA ILE A 130 -15.73 5.95 -5.58
C ILE A 130 -16.26 7.35 -5.89
N TYR A 131 -15.79 8.34 -5.13
CA TYR A 131 -16.24 9.72 -5.25
C TYR A 131 -15.07 10.68 -5.45
N LEU A 132 -15.36 11.83 -6.04
CA LEU A 132 -14.44 12.91 -6.27
C LEU A 132 -14.23 13.71 -4.98
N HIS A 133 -12.98 13.72 -4.50
CA HIS A 133 -12.57 14.57 -3.40
C HIS A 133 -11.77 15.79 -3.89
N ARG A 134 -12.15 16.96 -3.41
CA ARG A 134 -11.47 18.24 -3.63
C ARG A 134 -11.02 18.79 -2.30
N ALA A 135 -9.72 18.79 -2.04
CA ALA A 135 -9.15 19.42 -0.87
C ALA A 135 -7.80 20.04 -1.19
N VAL A 136 -7.47 21.12 -0.48
CA VAL A 136 -6.21 21.83 -0.64
C VAL A 136 -5.59 22.05 0.72
N ALA A 137 -4.36 21.58 0.90
CA ALA A 137 -3.56 22.00 2.04
C ALA A 137 -3.11 23.45 1.79
N ARG A 138 -3.46 24.37 2.69
CA ARG A 138 -2.97 25.75 2.61
C ARG A 138 -1.47 25.73 2.88
N LEU A 139 -0.67 26.04 1.87
CA LEU A 139 0.72 26.39 2.06
C LEU A 139 0.76 27.84 2.56
N ASP A 140 1.67 28.13 3.49
CA ASP A 140 1.78 29.44 4.17
C ASP A 140 1.89 30.63 3.19
N LYS A 141 2.31 30.37 1.94
CA LYS A 141 2.40 31.35 0.84
C LYS A 141 2.00 30.80 -0.54
N GLY A 142 1.35 29.64 -0.61
CA GLY A 142 1.04 28.98 -1.89
C GLY A 142 -0.38 29.25 -2.37
N ILE A 143 -0.54 29.53 -3.67
CA ILE A 143 -1.85 29.49 -4.31
C ILE A 143 -2.41 28.07 -4.12
N PRO A 144 -3.64 27.90 -3.61
CA PRO A 144 -4.27 26.60 -3.54
C PRO A 144 -4.21 25.92 -4.91
N ASN A 145 -3.54 24.77 -5.01
CA ASN A 145 -3.61 23.93 -6.20
C ASN A 145 -4.81 22.98 -6.02
N PRO A 146 -5.99 23.26 -6.60
CA PRO A 146 -7.15 22.41 -6.45
C PRO A 146 -6.84 21.03 -7.04
N LYS A 147 -6.61 20.05 -6.18
CA LYS A 147 -6.35 18.68 -6.59
C LYS A 147 -7.65 17.89 -6.50
N GLU A 148 -8.07 17.39 -7.65
CA GLU A 148 -9.17 16.44 -7.78
C GLU A 148 -8.64 15.03 -7.67
N ARG A 149 -9.15 14.24 -6.74
CA ARG A 149 -8.68 12.88 -6.50
C ARG A 149 -9.85 11.94 -6.24
N PRO A 150 -9.82 10.72 -6.80
CA PRO A 150 -10.80 9.69 -6.50
C PRO A 150 -10.52 9.11 -5.11
N VAL A 151 -11.58 8.87 -4.36
CA VAL A 151 -11.54 8.24 -3.05
C VAL A 151 -12.48 7.04 -3.03
N LEU A 152 -11.96 5.87 -2.66
CA LEU A 152 -12.77 4.68 -2.39
C LEU A 152 -13.25 4.73 -0.94
N PRO A 153 -14.57 4.75 -0.70
CA PRO A 153 -15.11 4.74 0.65
C PRO A 153 -14.97 3.36 1.31
N LEU A 154 -15.01 3.36 2.64
CA LEU A 154 -15.23 2.14 3.41
C LEU A 154 -16.56 1.44 3.04
N PRO A 155 -16.67 0.12 3.27
CA PRO A 155 -15.59 -0.78 3.64
C PRO A 155 -14.70 -1.11 2.43
N TRP A 156 -13.42 -1.36 2.69
CA TRP A 156 -12.49 -1.95 1.74
C TRP A 156 -11.50 -2.84 2.49
N SER A 157 -11.06 -3.92 1.85
CA SER A 157 -9.94 -4.74 2.29
C SER A 157 -9.04 -5.11 1.11
N ILE A 158 -7.83 -5.54 1.41
CA ILE A 158 -6.90 -6.10 0.42
C ILE A 158 -6.23 -7.34 1.01
N GLU A 159 -5.90 -8.29 0.15
CA GLU A 159 -5.16 -9.51 0.50
C GLU A 159 -3.94 -9.66 -0.42
N PHE A 160 -2.80 -9.96 0.16
CA PHE A 160 -1.55 -10.18 -0.59
C PHE A 160 -0.66 -11.19 0.12
N THR A 161 0.24 -11.80 -0.65
CA THR A 161 1.34 -12.61 -0.12
C THR A 161 2.53 -11.72 0.19
N LEU A 162 3.06 -11.87 1.40
CA LEU A 162 4.30 -11.29 1.88
C LEU A 162 5.31 -12.43 2.11
N ASP A 163 6.33 -12.47 1.29
CA ASP A 163 7.51 -13.31 1.51
C ASP A 163 8.59 -12.50 2.24
N ILE A 164 9.18 -13.10 3.27
CA ILE A 164 10.19 -12.50 4.13
C ILE A 164 11.41 -13.41 4.12
N TYR A 165 12.58 -12.81 3.94
CA TYR A 165 13.87 -13.48 4.04
C TYR A 165 14.58 -12.95 5.29
N PRO A 166 14.40 -13.59 6.46
CA PRO A 166 14.89 -13.06 7.72
C PRO A 166 16.42 -12.90 7.72
N ASN A 167 16.89 -11.84 8.37
CA ASN A 167 18.32 -11.55 8.50
C ASN A 167 18.61 -10.84 9.84
N LYS A 168 19.75 -10.15 9.93
CA LYS A 168 20.15 -9.44 11.15
C LYS A 168 19.37 -8.14 11.35
N GLU A 169 18.90 -7.52 10.26
CA GLU A 169 18.18 -6.25 10.29
C GLU A 169 16.67 -6.41 10.44
N ILE A 170 16.07 -7.47 9.89
CA ILE A 170 14.62 -7.73 9.90
C ILE A 170 14.29 -9.19 10.17
N LYS A 171 13.25 -9.41 10.97
CA LYS A 171 12.57 -10.70 11.11
C LYS A 171 11.06 -10.47 10.94
N GLU A 172 10.30 -11.56 10.96
CA GLU A 172 8.86 -11.51 10.73
C GLU A 172 8.13 -10.55 11.69
N GLN A 173 8.45 -10.63 12.98
CA GLN A 173 7.77 -9.84 14.00
C GLN A 173 8.01 -8.34 13.81
N GLU A 174 9.23 -7.92 13.44
CA GLU A 174 9.51 -6.51 13.19
C GLU A 174 8.70 -5.98 11.99
N ILE A 175 8.54 -6.79 10.94
CA ILE A 175 7.73 -6.42 9.77
C ILE A 175 6.25 -6.34 10.14
N ARG A 176 5.72 -7.32 10.89
CA ARG A 176 4.34 -7.28 11.39
C ARG A 176 4.07 -6.01 12.19
N ASN A 177 4.96 -5.67 13.12
CA ASN A 177 4.84 -4.45 13.94
C ASN A 177 4.85 -3.19 13.07
N LEU A 178 5.71 -3.12 12.04
CA LEU A 178 5.75 -2.00 11.09
C LEU A 178 4.43 -1.86 10.30
N VAL A 179 3.85 -2.98 9.86
CA VAL A 179 2.57 -2.98 9.13
C VAL A 179 1.42 -2.54 10.04
N GLU A 180 1.36 -3.07 11.26
CA GLU A 180 0.32 -2.76 12.24
C GLU A 180 0.34 -1.30 12.68
N GLU A 181 1.47 -0.83 13.22
CA GLU A 181 1.65 0.55 13.67
C GLU A 181 1.56 1.53 12.48
N GLY A 182 2.15 1.16 11.34
CA GLY A 182 2.19 2.00 10.15
C GLY A 182 0.82 2.16 9.50
N GLY A 183 -0.05 1.15 9.60
CA GLY A 183 -1.44 1.23 9.15
C GLY A 183 -2.22 2.35 9.84
N LEU A 184 -1.94 2.59 11.13
CA LEU A 184 -2.55 3.66 11.92
C LEU A 184 -1.85 5.01 11.73
N ALA A 185 -0.52 5.02 11.62
CA ALA A 185 0.27 6.24 11.57
C ALA A 185 0.35 6.86 10.16
N ILE A 186 0.27 6.04 9.11
CA ILE A 186 0.52 6.44 7.72
C ILE A 186 -0.59 5.93 6.78
N GLY A 187 -0.91 4.64 6.79
CA GLY A 187 -1.84 4.05 5.82
C GLY A 187 -1.30 3.95 4.39
N LEU A 188 -2.15 3.50 3.46
CA LEU A 188 -1.84 3.26 2.05
C LEU A 188 -2.40 4.35 1.13
N GLY A 189 -2.02 4.33 -0.15
CA GLY A 189 -2.52 5.27 -1.15
C GLY A 189 -1.84 6.64 -1.06
N THR A 190 -2.56 7.69 -1.45
CA THR A 190 -2.07 9.07 -1.37
C THR A 190 -2.63 9.80 -0.15
N PHE A 191 -2.06 10.98 0.14
CA PHE A 191 -2.41 11.78 1.32
C PHE A 191 -2.41 10.95 2.62
N ARG A 192 -1.36 10.13 2.72
CA ARG A 192 -1.10 9.22 3.84
C ARG A 192 -1.07 9.97 5.18
N GLY A 193 -1.64 9.36 6.20
CA GLY A 193 -1.87 9.90 7.54
C GLY A 193 -3.32 10.34 7.77
N VAL A 194 -4.05 10.64 6.69
CA VAL A 194 -5.48 11.01 6.71
C VAL A 194 -6.34 9.91 6.08
N PHE A 195 -5.95 9.47 4.88
CA PHE A 195 -6.61 8.41 4.12
C PHE A 195 -5.83 7.09 4.19
N GLY A 196 -6.50 6.01 3.80
CA GLY A 196 -5.92 4.68 3.60
C GLY A 196 -5.45 3.99 4.87
N LYS A 197 -5.88 4.46 6.05
CA LYS A 197 -5.56 3.79 7.33
C LYS A 197 -6.23 2.42 7.37
N PHE A 198 -5.52 1.46 7.96
CA PHE A 198 -5.96 0.08 8.03
C PHE A 198 -5.51 -0.58 9.34
N VAL A 199 -6.08 -1.75 9.60
CA VAL A 199 -5.61 -2.72 10.60
C VAL A 199 -5.32 -4.05 9.91
N ILE A 200 -4.47 -4.88 10.53
CA ILE A 200 -4.26 -6.26 10.09
C ILE A 200 -5.47 -7.08 10.53
N ASP A 201 -6.19 -7.65 9.58
CA ASP A 201 -7.33 -8.54 9.82
C ASP A 201 -6.86 -9.99 9.93
N SER A 202 -5.88 -10.39 9.12
CA SER A 202 -5.29 -11.73 9.14
C SER A 202 -3.80 -11.70 8.78
N TRP A 203 -3.03 -12.58 9.43
CA TRP A 203 -1.60 -12.82 9.20
C TRP A 203 -1.36 -14.34 9.30
N LYS A 204 -1.51 -15.05 8.20
CA LYS A 204 -1.46 -16.53 8.13
C LYS A 204 -0.23 -17.01 7.39
#